data_AF-A0A5B0J4X8-F1
#
_entry.id   AF-A0A5B0J4X8-F1
#
_cell.length_a   1.000
_cell.length_b   1.000
_cell.length_c   1.000
_cell.angle_alpha   90.00
_cell.angle_beta   90.00
_cell.angle_gamma   90.00
#
_symmetry.space_group_name_H-M   'P 1'
#
loop_
_entity.id
_entity.type
_entity.pdbx_description
1 polymer ?
#
loop_
_entity_poly.entity_id
_entity_poly.type
_entity_poly.pdbx_seq_one_letter_code
_entity_poly.pdbx_strand_id
1 'polypeptide(L)'
;MPRSPPARVRRPSAGPRGRAPGRTGPVKVNAAPRPPGFRHALVHADDPVELLAAVVPAARAAARDTGARVALDLPTPLEEALHDELGDEVELGRLTSLTSSARESGQTVAAWRARELRALTSSGRPVLVVGAHDPDLDGVDGGFWVELEAALNISLAGLPVLQVCAYPRLPLHGAVGESAEVNHPLRLHASGLAANPRYRPPAEAVAALPIAPPHLLGPPDVTLSYNTFELSRVRDAVTEAARACRFDTTRGEDMVQAVNEIATNAVEHGSPQAELSVWARDGELVCKVQDSGVIALPLIGLAPPHPSQARGRGTWIARQLCDSLHVWRAPDGTHVRLLSRA
;
A
#
# COMPACT_ATOMS: atom_id res chain seq x y z
N MET A 1 81.27 31.21 9.78
CA MET A 1 81.86 30.92 11.10
C MET A 1 81.44 31.99 12.10
N PRO A 2 81.23 31.65 13.38
CA PRO A 2 79.94 31.82 14.05
C PRO A 2 79.89 32.97 15.07
N ARG A 3 78.67 33.43 15.41
CA ARG A 3 78.35 34.00 16.73
C ARG A 3 76.94 33.59 17.18
N SER A 4 76.88 32.82 18.26
CA SER A 4 75.69 32.49 19.07
C SER A 4 75.35 33.63 20.04
N PRO A 5 74.34 33.50 20.93
CA PRO A 5 72.89 33.51 20.70
C PRO A 5 72.21 34.64 21.53
N PRO A 6 70.86 34.74 21.56
CA PRO A 6 70.27 35.13 22.85
C PRO A 6 68.96 34.42 23.27
N ALA A 7 68.93 34.18 24.58
CA ALA A 7 67.88 34.45 25.56
C ALA A 7 66.50 33.76 25.49
N ARG A 8 66.19 33.13 26.64
CA ARG A 8 64.94 32.51 27.08
C ARG A 8 63.74 33.46 27.00
N VAL A 9 62.64 32.96 26.42
CA VAL A 9 61.33 33.61 26.43
C VAL A 9 60.50 33.11 27.63
N ARG A 10 60.05 34.06 28.46
CA ARG A 10 59.08 33.88 29.55
C ARG A 10 57.68 33.66 28.96
N ARG A 11 56.94 32.69 29.52
CA ARG A 11 55.51 32.44 29.22
C ARG A 11 54.62 33.57 29.76
N PRO A 12 53.61 34.05 29.01
CA PRO A 12 52.57 34.91 29.55
C PRO A 12 51.38 34.10 30.09
N SER A 13 50.79 34.67 31.14
CA SER A 13 49.65 34.25 31.96
C SER A 13 48.30 34.29 31.24
N ALA A 14 47.45 33.31 31.55
CA ALA A 14 46.10 33.14 31.01
C ALA A 14 45.09 34.19 31.55
N GLY A 15 44.39 34.87 30.64
CA GLY A 15 43.18 35.67 30.89
C GLY A 15 41.90 34.83 30.81
N PRO A 16 40.72 35.42 31.12
CA PRO A 16 39.56 34.70 31.64
C PRO A 16 38.72 33.97 30.59
N ARG A 17 38.06 32.90 31.05
CA ARG A 17 37.31 31.90 30.29
C ARG A 17 36.07 32.49 29.62
N GLY A 18 36.02 32.43 28.28
CA GLY A 18 34.80 32.59 27.50
C GLY A 18 33.88 31.37 27.64
N ARG A 19 32.61 31.62 28.00
CA ARG A 19 31.52 30.65 28.05
C ARG A 19 31.24 30.08 26.65
N ALA A 20 31.31 28.76 26.50
CA ALA A 20 30.81 28.05 25.32
C ALA A 20 29.26 28.06 25.31
N PRO A 21 28.60 28.17 24.14
CA PRO A 21 27.16 28.04 24.04
C PRO A 21 26.74 26.58 24.32
N GLY A 22 25.73 26.44 25.18
CA GLY A 22 25.22 25.15 25.63
C GLY A 22 24.69 24.30 24.48
N ARG A 23 25.13 23.03 24.45
CA ARG A 23 24.52 21.97 23.65
C ARG A 23 23.08 21.80 24.10
N THR A 24 22.13 22.25 23.29
CA THR A 24 20.73 21.85 23.40
C THR A 24 20.65 20.37 23.06
N GLY A 25 20.63 19.53 24.09
CA GLY A 25 20.23 18.12 23.93
C GLY A 25 18.79 18.06 23.39
N PRO A 26 18.44 17.05 22.59
CA PRO A 26 17.08 16.94 22.08
C PRO A 26 16.12 16.85 23.27
N VAL A 27 15.10 17.71 23.25
CA VAL A 27 13.96 17.64 24.15
C VAL A 27 13.37 16.24 23.98
N LYS A 28 13.50 15.39 25.00
CA LYS A 28 12.74 14.15 25.09
C LYS A 28 11.29 14.56 25.33
N VAL A 29 10.56 14.77 24.25
CA VAL A 29 9.10 14.80 24.29
C VAL A 29 8.70 13.40 24.70
N ASN A 30 8.13 13.26 25.90
CA ASN A 30 7.50 12.02 26.32
C ASN A 30 6.44 11.67 25.26
N ALA A 31 6.77 10.74 24.37
CA ALA A 31 5.81 10.22 23.42
C ALA A 31 4.73 9.52 24.24
N ALA A 32 3.49 10.02 24.15
CA ALA A 32 2.33 9.24 24.54
C ALA A 32 2.44 7.87 23.85
N PRO A 33 2.01 6.76 24.49
CA PRO A 33 2.02 5.44 23.85
C PRO A 33 1.31 5.55 22.50
N ARG A 34 2.04 5.32 21.40
CA ARG A 34 1.40 5.21 20.08
C ARG A 34 0.44 4.02 20.19
N PRO A 35 -0.87 4.19 19.91
CA PRO A 35 -1.72 3.02 19.71
C PRO A 35 -1.06 2.15 18.62
N PRO A 36 -1.11 0.81 18.73
CA PRO A 36 -0.35 -0.05 17.82
C PRO A 36 -0.79 0.25 16.38
N GLY A 37 0.20 0.50 15.52
CA GLY A 37 -0.02 0.62 14.08
C GLY A 37 -0.19 -0.75 13.43
N PHE A 38 -0.13 -0.78 12.10
CA PHE A 38 -0.26 -2.01 11.33
C PHE A 38 0.85 -3.01 11.65
N ARG A 39 0.48 -4.28 11.76
CA ARG A 39 1.40 -5.41 11.88
C ARG A 39 1.02 -6.45 10.83
N HIS A 40 1.99 -6.93 10.10
CA HIS A 40 1.79 -7.85 8.99
C HIS A 40 2.62 -9.12 9.24
N ALA A 41 1.95 -10.27 9.33
CA ALA A 41 2.54 -11.52 9.76
C ALA A 41 2.27 -12.63 8.75
N LEU A 42 3.34 -13.36 8.39
CA LEU A 42 3.25 -14.54 7.56
C LEU A 42 3.05 -15.78 8.43
N VAL A 43 2.12 -16.65 8.06
CA VAL A 43 2.06 -18.02 8.57
C VAL A 43 2.19 -18.98 7.40
N HIS A 44 3.03 -19.99 7.56
CA HIS A 44 3.07 -21.10 6.61
C HIS A 44 2.18 -22.22 7.10
N ALA A 45 1.27 -22.67 6.26
CA ALA A 45 0.41 -23.80 6.53
C ALA A 45 0.10 -24.53 5.22
N ASP A 46 0.45 -25.81 5.14
CA ASP A 46 0.13 -26.65 3.98
C ASP A 46 -1.28 -27.23 4.06
N ASP A 47 -1.84 -27.30 5.27
CA ASP A 47 -3.15 -27.86 5.54
C ASP A 47 -3.93 -27.06 6.61
N PRO A 48 -5.26 -27.23 6.67
CA PRO A 48 -6.12 -26.57 7.65
C PRO A 48 -5.71 -26.76 9.11
N VAL A 49 -5.21 -27.94 9.48
CA VAL A 49 -4.88 -28.27 10.87
C VAL A 49 -3.66 -27.47 11.32
N GLU A 50 -2.64 -27.37 10.47
CA GLU A 50 -1.45 -26.55 10.72
C GLU A 50 -1.82 -25.07 10.88
N LEU A 51 -2.71 -24.56 10.01
CA LEU A 51 -3.19 -23.18 10.09
C LEU A 51 -3.92 -22.90 11.40
N LEU A 52 -4.90 -23.76 11.75
CA LEU A 52 -5.68 -23.64 12.97
C LEU A 52 -4.81 -23.68 14.22
N ALA A 53 -3.83 -24.58 14.27
CA ALA A 53 -2.92 -24.71 15.40
C ALA A 53 -2.11 -23.42 15.66
N ALA A 54 -1.81 -22.63 14.61
CA ALA A 54 -1.12 -21.36 14.74
C ALA A 54 -2.08 -20.19 15.03
N VAL A 55 -3.23 -20.15 14.36
CA VAL A 55 -4.16 -19.00 14.38
C VAL A 55 -5.05 -19.00 15.63
N VAL A 56 -5.58 -20.15 16.04
CA VAL A 56 -6.54 -20.24 17.16
C VAL A 56 -5.96 -19.67 18.47
N PRO A 57 -4.72 -20.01 18.88
CA PRO A 57 -4.12 -19.39 20.06
C PRO A 57 -3.95 -17.87 19.93
N ALA A 58 -3.58 -17.40 18.73
CA ALA A 58 -3.38 -15.98 18.46
C ALA A 58 -4.70 -15.19 18.48
N ALA A 59 -5.78 -15.75 17.91
CA ALA A 59 -7.12 -15.18 17.93
C ALA A 59 -7.67 -15.05 19.36
N ARG A 60 -7.57 -16.13 20.14
CA ARG A 60 -7.93 -16.15 21.56
C ARG A 60 -7.14 -15.13 22.38
N ALA A 61 -5.83 -15.03 22.16
CA ALA A 61 -4.99 -14.04 22.83
C ALA A 61 -5.36 -12.61 22.43
N ALA A 62 -5.57 -12.33 21.14
CA ALA A 62 -5.94 -11.01 20.66
C ALA A 62 -7.29 -10.55 21.24
N ALA A 63 -8.29 -11.44 21.28
CA ALA A 63 -9.58 -11.17 21.88
C ALA A 63 -9.47 -10.90 23.39
N ARG A 64 -8.77 -11.75 24.15
CA ARG A 64 -8.63 -11.58 25.61
C ARG A 64 -7.78 -10.38 26.01
N ASP A 65 -6.63 -10.19 25.37
CA ASP A 65 -5.61 -9.25 25.84
C ASP A 65 -5.86 -7.83 25.33
N THR A 66 -6.53 -7.70 24.17
CA THR A 66 -6.73 -6.40 23.50
C THR A 66 -8.18 -6.11 23.13
N GLY A 67 -9.11 -7.07 23.34
CA GLY A 67 -10.49 -6.93 22.91
C GLY A 67 -10.65 -6.95 21.39
N ALA A 68 -9.67 -7.48 20.65
CA ALA A 68 -9.68 -7.45 19.19
C ALA A 68 -10.87 -8.22 18.62
N ARG A 69 -11.44 -7.71 17.53
CA ARG A 69 -12.33 -8.49 16.66
C ARG A 69 -11.48 -9.34 15.72
N VAL A 70 -11.99 -10.51 15.33
CA VAL A 70 -11.34 -11.34 14.33
C VAL A 70 -12.12 -11.25 13.02
N ALA A 71 -11.44 -10.81 11.96
CA ALA A 71 -12.03 -10.69 10.64
C ALA A 71 -11.38 -11.71 9.70
N LEU A 72 -12.19 -12.46 8.96
CA LEU A 72 -11.74 -13.58 8.13
C LEU A 72 -11.79 -13.21 6.65
N ASP A 73 -10.73 -13.58 5.93
CA ASP A 73 -10.63 -13.57 4.46
C ASP A 73 -10.13 -14.96 4.02
N LEU A 74 -10.99 -15.97 4.21
CA LEU A 74 -10.66 -17.38 4.05
C LEU A 74 -11.70 -18.11 3.20
N PRO A 75 -11.33 -19.23 2.57
CA PRO A 75 -12.30 -20.15 2.00
C PRO A 75 -13.31 -20.65 3.05
N THR A 76 -14.57 -20.84 2.65
CA THR A 76 -15.66 -21.23 3.56
C THR A 76 -15.34 -22.42 4.47
N PRO A 77 -14.70 -23.52 4.00
CA PRO A 77 -14.35 -24.63 4.89
C PRO A 77 -13.39 -24.24 6.03
N LEU A 78 -12.47 -23.31 5.80
CA LEU A 78 -11.53 -22.83 6.82
C LEU A 78 -12.19 -21.86 7.79
N GLU A 79 -13.13 -21.05 7.31
CA GLU A 79 -13.92 -20.17 8.19
C GLU A 79 -14.79 -20.99 9.15
N GLU A 80 -15.48 -22.02 8.65
CA GLU A 80 -16.29 -22.93 9.48
C GLU A 80 -15.41 -23.63 10.52
N ALA A 81 -14.24 -24.14 10.13
CA ALA A 81 -13.33 -24.80 11.05
C ALA A 81 -12.77 -23.85 12.13
N LEU A 82 -12.48 -22.58 11.80
CA LEU A 82 -12.12 -21.57 12.79
C LEU A 82 -13.28 -21.23 13.73
N HIS A 83 -14.51 -21.18 13.19
CA HIS A 83 -15.70 -20.92 13.97
C HIS A 83 -15.94 -22.03 15.00
N ASP A 84 -15.83 -23.30 14.59
CA ASP A 84 -15.98 -24.46 15.47
C ASP A 84 -14.94 -24.48 16.60
N GLU A 85 -13.69 -24.12 16.30
CA GLU A 85 -12.60 -24.10 17.28
C GLU A 85 -12.67 -22.93 18.27
N LEU A 86 -13.14 -21.77 17.82
CA LEU A 86 -13.20 -20.54 18.63
C LEU A 86 -14.52 -20.40 19.40
N GLY A 87 -15.62 -20.96 18.87
CA GLY A 87 -16.96 -20.80 19.41
C GLY A 87 -17.32 -19.33 19.68
N ASP A 88 -18.11 -19.10 20.73
CA ASP A 88 -18.56 -17.76 21.13
C ASP A 88 -17.49 -16.95 21.90
N GLU A 89 -16.28 -17.49 22.10
CA GLU A 89 -15.19 -16.79 22.82
C GLU A 89 -14.66 -15.58 22.04
N VAL A 90 -14.82 -15.59 20.71
CA VAL A 90 -14.26 -14.61 19.79
C VAL A 90 -15.32 -14.11 18.82
N GLU A 91 -15.48 -12.78 18.74
CA GLU A 91 -16.33 -12.14 17.75
C GLU A 91 -15.70 -12.27 16.36
N LEU A 92 -16.26 -13.16 15.54
CA LEU A 92 -15.86 -13.40 14.16
C LEU A 92 -16.70 -12.57 13.18
N GLY A 93 -16.03 -11.88 12.27
CA GLY A 93 -16.63 -11.21 11.12
C GLY A 93 -15.98 -11.69 9.82
N ARG A 94 -16.68 -11.53 8.71
CA ARG A 94 -16.15 -11.83 7.37
C ARG A 94 -15.80 -10.53 6.66
N LEU A 95 -14.61 -10.47 6.07
CA LEU A 95 -14.20 -9.43 5.14
C LEU A 95 -14.74 -9.77 3.76
N THR A 96 -14.92 -8.75 2.92
CA THR A 96 -15.49 -9.02 1.62
C THR A 96 -14.57 -9.92 0.79
N SER A 97 -15.12 -11.03 0.29
CA SER A 97 -14.35 -12.05 -0.43
C SER A 97 -13.79 -11.50 -1.74
N LEU A 98 -12.55 -11.90 -2.05
CA LEU A 98 -11.95 -11.63 -3.34
C LEU A 98 -12.55 -12.58 -4.39
N THR A 99 -12.70 -12.09 -5.61
CA THR A 99 -13.10 -12.90 -6.77
C THR A 99 -12.06 -12.77 -7.86
N SER A 100 -12.18 -13.54 -8.94
CA SER A 100 -11.22 -13.50 -10.05
C SER A 100 -11.03 -12.11 -10.69
N SER A 101 -11.98 -11.18 -10.53
CA SER A 101 -11.86 -9.78 -10.97
C SER A 101 -10.87 -8.96 -10.12
N ALA A 102 -10.59 -9.38 -8.88
CA ALA A 102 -9.60 -8.76 -8.01
C ALA A 102 -8.19 -8.76 -8.62
N ARG A 103 -7.90 -9.74 -9.51
CA ARG A 103 -6.63 -9.85 -10.24
C ARG A 103 -6.30 -8.63 -11.11
N GLU A 104 -7.26 -7.75 -11.36
CA GLU A 104 -7.02 -6.51 -12.08
C GLU A 104 -5.96 -5.62 -11.40
N SER A 105 -5.91 -5.58 -10.07
CA SER A 105 -4.87 -4.86 -9.32
C SER A 105 -4.89 -5.17 -7.82
N GLY A 106 -3.76 -5.64 -7.29
CA GLY A 106 -3.53 -5.78 -5.86
C GLY A 106 -3.55 -4.45 -5.09
N GLN A 107 -3.14 -3.34 -5.72
CA GLN A 107 -3.25 -1.98 -5.15
C GLN A 107 -4.71 -1.57 -4.89
N THR A 108 -5.59 -1.89 -5.83
CA THR A 108 -7.03 -1.62 -5.70
C THR A 108 -7.62 -2.40 -4.53
N VAL A 109 -7.29 -3.70 -4.43
CA VAL A 109 -7.71 -4.54 -3.30
C VAL A 109 -7.20 -3.99 -1.97
N ALA A 110 -5.92 -3.60 -1.89
CA ALA A 110 -5.36 -3.01 -0.68
C ALA A 110 -6.08 -1.70 -0.28
N ALA A 111 -6.39 -0.83 -1.25
CA ALA A 111 -7.10 0.42 -1.00
C ALA A 111 -8.53 0.18 -0.47
N TRP A 112 -9.23 -0.78 -1.05
CA TRP A 112 -10.55 -1.21 -0.59
C TRP A 112 -10.49 -1.84 0.80
N ARG A 113 -9.56 -2.76 1.02
CA ARG A 113 -9.39 -3.43 2.31
C ARG A 113 -9.07 -2.43 3.42
N ALA A 114 -8.32 -1.39 3.12
CA ALA A 114 -8.09 -0.28 4.04
C ALA A 114 -9.37 0.53 4.37
N ARG A 115 -10.35 0.65 3.45
CA ARG A 115 -11.65 1.29 3.77
C ARG A 115 -12.47 0.42 4.71
N GLU A 116 -12.56 -0.86 4.39
CA GLU A 116 -13.31 -1.83 5.19
C GLU A 116 -12.75 -1.93 6.62
N LEU A 117 -11.43 -2.06 6.76
CA LEU A 117 -10.77 -2.13 8.07
C LEU A 117 -10.81 -0.81 8.84
N ARG A 118 -10.83 0.35 8.16
CA ARG A 118 -11.11 1.65 8.82
C ARG A 118 -12.50 1.67 9.45
N ALA A 119 -13.52 1.14 8.76
CA ALA A 119 -14.86 1.06 9.31
C ALA A 119 -14.90 0.13 10.54
N LEU A 120 -14.27 -1.04 10.46
CA LEU A 120 -14.22 -2.02 11.56
C LEU A 120 -13.48 -1.51 12.80
N THR A 121 -12.42 -0.72 12.60
CA THR A 121 -11.61 -0.14 13.69
C THR A 121 -12.16 1.19 14.22
N SER A 122 -13.23 1.75 13.63
CA SER A 122 -13.81 3.04 14.01
C SER A 122 -14.31 3.09 15.47
N SER A 123 -14.66 1.93 16.05
CA SER A 123 -15.05 1.81 17.47
C SER A 123 -13.85 1.79 18.44
N GLY A 124 -12.62 2.00 17.95
CA GLY A 124 -11.39 2.01 18.75
C GLY A 124 -10.86 0.62 19.14
N ARG A 125 -11.52 -0.46 18.69
CA ARG A 125 -11.07 -1.84 18.92
C ARG A 125 -10.08 -2.25 17.83
N PRO A 126 -8.94 -2.88 18.19
CA PRO A 126 -8.05 -3.49 17.20
C PRO A 126 -8.76 -4.60 16.42
N VAL A 127 -8.22 -4.95 15.25
CA VAL A 127 -8.70 -6.07 14.44
C VAL A 127 -7.54 -7.02 14.16
N LEU A 128 -7.75 -8.31 14.41
CA LEU A 128 -6.93 -9.38 13.85
C LEU A 128 -7.58 -9.84 12.55
N VAL A 129 -6.89 -9.72 11.43
CA VAL A 129 -7.31 -10.30 10.16
C VAL A 129 -6.60 -11.62 9.96
N VAL A 130 -7.34 -12.64 9.57
CA VAL A 130 -6.79 -13.93 9.12
C VAL A 130 -7.17 -14.09 7.66
N GLY A 131 -6.19 -13.93 6.77
CA GLY A 131 -6.34 -14.14 5.34
C GLY A 131 -5.57 -15.36 4.87
N ALA A 132 -6.02 -16.00 3.79
CA ALA A 132 -5.27 -17.06 3.12
C ALA A 132 -5.00 -16.72 1.66
N HIS A 133 -3.87 -17.19 1.18
CA HIS A 133 -3.55 -17.26 -0.24
C HIS A 133 -4.65 -18.05 -0.97
N ASP A 134 -5.10 -17.45 -2.08
CA ASP A 134 -6.01 -18.07 -3.04
C ASP A 134 -5.24 -18.32 -4.36
N PRO A 135 -5.00 -19.59 -4.73
CA PRO A 135 -4.30 -19.93 -5.96
C PRO A 135 -5.04 -19.49 -7.23
N ASP A 136 -6.36 -19.30 -7.18
CA ASP A 136 -7.12 -18.80 -8.34
C ASP A 136 -6.73 -17.35 -8.69
N LEU A 137 -6.13 -16.62 -7.73
CA LEU A 137 -5.66 -15.25 -7.90
C LEU A 137 -4.21 -15.14 -8.39
N ASP A 138 -3.46 -16.26 -8.50
CA ASP A 138 -2.04 -16.23 -8.92
C ASP A 138 -1.84 -15.66 -10.32
N GLY A 139 -2.77 -15.94 -11.24
CA GLY A 139 -2.58 -15.59 -12.66
C GLY A 139 -1.37 -16.32 -13.26
N VAL A 140 -0.71 -15.69 -14.24
CA VAL A 140 0.40 -16.31 -14.98
C VAL A 140 1.73 -16.18 -14.26
N ASP A 141 1.93 -15.09 -13.49
CA ASP A 141 3.22 -14.69 -12.93
C ASP A 141 3.17 -14.40 -11.41
N GLY A 142 2.01 -14.59 -10.75
CA GLY A 142 1.84 -14.25 -9.34
C GLY A 142 1.81 -12.75 -9.05
N GLY A 143 1.78 -11.89 -10.08
CA GLY A 143 1.96 -10.44 -9.95
C GLY A 143 0.93 -9.78 -9.04
N PHE A 144 -0.30 -10.31 -9.00
CA PHE A 144 -1.37 -9.85 -8.11
C PHE A 144 -0.93 -9.89 -6.62
N TRP A 145 -0.40 -11.02 -6.16
CA TRP A 145 0.04 -11.17 -4.77
C TRP A 145 1.31 -10.36 -4.48
N VAL A 146 2.23 -10.28 -5.43
CA VAL A 146 3.43 -9.41 -5.31
C VAL A 146 3.01 -7.96 -5.02
N GLU A 147 2.06 -7.45 -5.81
CA GLU A 147 1.52 -6.10 -5.67
C GLU A 147 0.73 -5.92 -4.37
N LEU A 148 -0.18 -6.85 -4.05
CA LEU A 148 -1.09 -6.76 -2.90
C LEU A 148 -0.31 -6.70 -1.59
N GLU A 149 0.64 -7.60 -1.38
CA GLU A 149 1.40 -7.69 -0.12
C GLU A 149 2.21 -6.42 0.17
N ALA A 150 2.82 -5.83 -0.85
CA ALA A 150 3.50 -4.55 -0.73
C ALA A 150 2.52 -3.39 -0.48
N ALA A 151 1.35 -3.42 -1.12
CA ALA A 151 0.31 -2.40 -1.00
C ALA A 151 -0.37 -2.40 0.38
N LEU A 152 -0.55 -3.56 1.02
CA LEU A 152 -1.11 -3.68 2.37
C LEU A 152 -0.23 -2.97 3.41
N ASN A 153 1.10 -3.12 3.30
CA ASN A 153 2.07 -2.44 4.16
C ASN A 153 1.97 -0.90 4.14
N ILE A 154 1.40 -0.32 3.08
CA ILE A 154 1.22 1.13 2.94
C ILE A 154 -0.20 1.53 3.31
N SER A 155 -1.19 0.86 2.72
CA SER A 155 -2.61 1.22 2.86
C SER A 155 -3.13 1.05 4.29
N LEU A 156 -2.59 0.08 5.03
CA LEU A 156 -3.01 -0.24 6.39
C LEU A 156 -2.11 0.39 7.47
N ALA A 157 -0.95 0.96 7.12
CA ALA A 157 0.12 1.37 8.06
C ALA A 157 -0.35 2.10 9.34
N GLY A 158 -1.39 2.94 9.22
CA GLY A 158 -1.94 3.74 10.32
C GLY A 158 -3.08 3.10 11.11
N LEU A 159 -3.49 1.87 10.79
CA LEU A 159 -4.62 1.18 11.41
C LEU A 159 -4.17 0.22 12.50
N PRO A 160 -4.96 0.03 13.59
CA PRO A 160 -4.67 -0.93 14.64
C PRO A 160 -5.05 -2.35 14.20
N VAL A 161 -4.37 -2.83 13.15
CA VAL A 161 -4.64 -4.10 12.51
C VAL A 161 -3.42 -5.01 12.62
N LEU A 162 -3.63 -6.25 13.07
CA LEU A 162 -2.70 -7.35 12.85
C LEU A 162 -3.25 -8.19 11.68
N GLN A 163 -2.60 -8.15 10.53
CA GLN A 163 -2.91 -9.00 9.38
C GLN A 163 -2.04 -10.25 9.44
N VAL A 164 -2.66 -11.42 9.51
CA VAL A 164 -2.01 -12.73 9.36
C VAL A 164 -2.37 -13.27 7.98
N CYS A 165 -1.38 -13.42 7.10
CA CYS A 165 -1.55 -14.01 5.77
C CYS A 165 -0.98 -15.43 5.76
N ALA A 166 -1.83 -16.40 5.44
CA ALA A 166 -1.48 -17.80 5.33
C ALA A 166 -1.05 -18.15 3.91
N TYR A 167 0.13 -18.76 3.77
CA TYR A 167 0.64 -19.26 2.50
C TYR A 167 1.10 -20.72 2.65
N PRO A 168 0.79 -21.61 1.69
CA PRO A 168 1.39 -22.94 1.69
C PRO A 168 2.91 -22.84 1.51
N ARG A 169 3.66 -23.88 1.87
CA ARG A 169 5.11 -23.92 1.62
C ARG A 169 5.36 -24.26 0.17
N LEU A 170 4.67 -25.28 -0.35
CA LEU A 170 4.69 -25.69 -1.76
C LEU A 170 3.39 -26.45 -2.11
N PRO A 171 2.97 -26.45 -3.38
CA PRO A 171 3.51 -25.68 -4.50
C PRO A 171 3.03 -24.22 -4.50
N LEU A 172 3.93 -23.28 -4.80
CA LEU A 172 3.63 -21.85 -5.00
C LEU A 172 4.42 -21.33 -6.21
N HIS A 173 3.86 -20.35 -6.92
CA HIS A 173 4.67 -19.57 -7.85
C HIS A 173 5.81 -18.89 -7.08
N GLY A 174 7.05 -18.98 -7.60
CA GLY A 174 8.24 -18.54 -6.87
C GLY A 174 8.18 -17.07 -6.43
N ALA A 175 7.62 -16.19 -7.28
CA ALA A 175 7.46 -14.78 -6.95
C ALA A 175 6.44 -14.54 -5.82
N VAL A 176 5.41 -15.39 -5.69
CA VAL A 176 4.42 -15.30 -4.61
C VAL A 176 5.07 -15.67 -3.28
N GLY A 177 5.80 -16.79 -3.24
CA GLY A 177 6.54 -17.21 -2.05
C GLY A 177 7.62 -16.21 -1.64
N GLU A 178 8.36 -15.66 -2.61
CA GLU A 178 9.34 -14.61 -2.33
C GLU A 178 8.68 -13.32 -1.83
N SER A 179 7.58 -12.89 -2.44
CA SER A 179 6.81 -11.72 -2.00
C SER A 179 6.32 -11.87 -0.56
N ALA A 180 5.72 -13.02 -0.23
CA ALA A 180 5.28 -13.32 1.13
C ALA A 180 6.46 -13.20 2.12
N GLU A 181 7.62 -13.73 1.74
CA GLU A 181 8.80 -13.68 2.61
C GLU A 181 9.37 -12.28 2.83
N VAL A 182 9.35 -11.39 1.83
CA VAL A 182 9.95 -10.05 1.95
C VAL A 182 8.98 -8.99 2.46
N ASN A 183 7.67 -9.16 2.29
CA ASN A 183 6.67 -8.15 2.69
C ASN A 183 6.20 -8.28 4.14
N HIS A 184 6.43 -9.42 4.81
CA HIS A 184 5.94 -9.65 6.17
C HIS A 184 7.04 -9.41 7.23
N PRO A 185 6.97 -8.35 8.05
CA PRO A 185 7.92 -8.09 9.15
C PRO A 185 7.87 -9.14 10.27
N LEU A 186 6.78 -9.90 10.37
CA LEU A 186 6.57 -10.91 11.39
C LEU A 186 6.28 -12.28 10.78
N ARG A 187 6.56 -13.33 11.54
CA ARG A 187 6.09 -14.69 11.31
C ARG A 187 5.24 -15.14 12.47
N LEU A 188 4.13 -15.78 12.20
CA LEU A 188 3.31 -16.44 13.21
C LEU A 188 3.68 -17.93 13.27
N HIS A 189 3.99 -18.39 14.48
CA HIS A 189 4.18 -19.80 14.81
C HIS A 189 3.18 -20.20 15.91
N ALA A 190 3.07 -21.48 16.21
CA ALA A 190 2.24 -21.97 17.33
C ALA A 190 2.68 -21.38 18.70
N SER A 191 3.95 -21.00 18.85
CA SER A 191 4.48 -20.33 20.05
C SER A 191 4.26 -18.81 20.07
N GLY A 192 3.73 -18.23 18.99
CA GLY A 192 3.44 -16.80 18.87
C GLY A 192 4.18 -16.10 17.72
N LEU A 193 4.18 -14.77 17.76
CA LEU A 193 4.77 -13.92 16.73
C LEU A 193 6.29 -13.75 16.94
N ALA A 194 7.06 -13.94 15.87
CA ALA A 194 8.50 -13.70 15.81
C ALA A 194 8.85 -12.70 14.71
N ALA A 195 10.01 -12.05 14.80
CA ALA A 195 10.50 -11.17 13.74
C ALA A 195 10.94 -11.98 12.50
N ASN A 196 10.64 -11.48 11.31
CA ASN A 196 11.10 -12.08 10.06
C ASN A 196 12.40 -11.40 9.59
N PRO A 197 13.55 -12.10 9.57
CA PRO A 197 14.82 -11.52 9.11
C PRO A 197 14.87 -11.24 7.60
N ARG A 198 13.94 -11.79 6.81
CA ARG A 198 13.85 -11.57 5.35
C ARG A 198 13.05 -10.34 4.96
N TYR A 199 12.37 -9.71 5.92
CA TYR A 199 11.55 -8.54 5.66
C TYR A 199 12.34 -7.40 5.05
N ARG A 200 11.74 -6.74 4.07
CA ARG A 200 12.22 -5.53 3.41
C ARG A 200 11.14 -4.45 3.47
N PRO A 201 11.50 -3.18 3.69
CA PRO A 201 10.57 -2.08 3.52
C PRO A 201 9.94 -2.06 2.11
N PRO A 202 8.71 -1.55 1.93
CA PRO A 202 7.99 -1.63 0.66
C PRO A 202 8.78 -1.13 -0.57
N ALA A 203 9.57 -0.07 -0.42
CA ALA A 203 10.39 0.46 -1.52
C ALA A 203 11.46 -0.53 -1.99
N GLU A 204 12.08 -1.27 -1.06
CA GLU A 204 13.07 -2.29 -1.38
C GLU A 204 12.42 -3.57 -1.91
N ALA A 205 11.27 -3.97 -1.34
CA ALA A 205 10.51 -5.12 -1.82
C ALA A 205 10.06 -4.92 -3.28
N VAL A 206 9.48 -3.77 -3.60
CA VAL A 206 9.06 -3.41 -4.98
C VAL A 206 10.25 -3.20 -5.92
N ALA A 207 11.43 -2.85 -5.41
CA ALA A 207 12.63 -2.80 -6.24
C ALA A 207 13.13 -4.20 -6.63
N ALA A 208 13.00 -5.18 -5.73
CA ALA A 208 13.38 -6.57 -5.98
C ALA A 208 12.34 -7.34 -6.81
N LEU A 209 11.06 -7.09 -6.55
CA LEU A 209 9.91 -7.67 -7.26
C LEU A 209 9.04 -6.51 -7.81
N PRO A 210 9.36 -6.01 -9.02
CA PRO A 210 8.63 -4.89 -9.62
C PRO A 210 7.16 -5.20 -9.87
N ILE A 211 6.30 -4.19 -9.70
CA ILE A 211 4.89 -4.26 -10.05
C ILE A 211 4.77 -4.45 -11.57
N ALA A 212 4.13 -5.54 -11.97
CA ALA A 212 3.93 -5.87 -13.38
C ALA A 212 2.95 -4.89 -14.05
N PRO A 213 3.15 -4.54 -15.33
CA PRO A 213 2.14 -3.82 -16.09
C PRO A 213 0.87 -4.67 -16.20
N PRO A 214 -0.31 -4.05 -16.20
CA PRO A 214 -1.54 -4.80 -16.33
C PRO A 214 -1.76 -5.24 -17.79
N HIS A 215 -2.74 -6.12 -18.02
CA HIS A 215 -3.01 -6.69 -19.35
C HIS A 215 -3.26 -5.62 -20.43
N LEU A 216 -2.79 -5.89 -21.65
CA LEU A 216 -2.97 -4.98 -22.80
C LEU A 216 -4.42 -4.98 -23.27
N LEU A 217 -4.94 -3.79 -23.60
CA LEU A 217 -6.32 -3.58 -24.06
C LEU A 217 -6.45 -3.40 -25.58
N GLY A 218 -5.33 -3.44 -26.32
CA GLY A 218 -5.27 -3.04 -27.72
C GLY A 218 -5.17 -1.52 -27.91
N PRO A 219 -5.34 -0.99 -29.13
CA PRO A 219 -5.22 0.43 -29.41
C PRO A 219 -6.33 1.24 -28.69
N PRO A 220 -6.01 2.43 -28.15
CA PRO A 220 -7.01 3.30 -27.53
C PRO A 220 -7.95 3.92 -28.57
N ASP A 221 -9.17 4.25 -28.15
CA ASP A 221 -10.13 4.99 -28.97
C ASP A 221 -9.74 6.47 -29.07
N VAL A 222 -9.09 7.01 -28.03
CA VAL A 222 -8.57 8.39 -27.99
C VAL A 222 -7.16 8.41 -27.41
N THR A 223 -6.26 9.15 -28.05
CA THR A 223 -4.96 9.53 -27.50
C THR A 223 -4.81 11.05 -27.50
N LEU A 224 -4.34 11.61 -26.39
CA LEU A 224 -4.17 13.05 -26.21
C LEU A 224 -2.87 13.34 -25.45
N SER A 225 -1.95 14.07 -26.08
CA SER A 225 -0.82 14.69 -25.37
C SER A 225 -1.27 16.03 -24.75
N TYR A 226 -0.80 16.33 -23.55
CA TYR A 226 -1.15 17.56 -22.83
C TYR A 226 -0.01 18.02 -21.91
N ASN A 227 -0.03 19.31 -21.55
CA ASN A 227 0.79 19.90 -20.48
C ASN A 227 -0.10 20.54 -19.40
N THR A 228 0.50 21.18 -18.39
CA THR A 228 -0.21 21.82 -17.27
C THR A 228 -1.29 22.83 -17.68
N PHE A 229 -1.13 23.53 -18.82
CA PHE A 229 -2.10 24.51 -19.32
C PHE A 229 -3.27 23.89 -20.11
N GLU A 230 -3.21 22.58 -20.37
CA GLU A 230 -4.14 21.87 -21.24
C GLU A 230 -5.00 20.83 -20.51
N LEU A 231 -5.02 20.85 -19.17
CA LEU A 231 -5.81 19.93 -18.34
C LEU A 231 -7.33 20.00 -18.62
N SER A 232 -7.84 21.10 -19.17
CA SER A 232 -9.23 21.17 -19.64
C SER A 232 -9.51 20.16 -20.76
N ARG A 233 -8.58 19.96 -21.68
CA ARG A 233 -8.72 19.00 -22.80
C ARG A 233 -8.82 17.57 -22.30
N VAL A 234 -8.09 17.24 -21.22
CA VAL A 234 -8.20 15.94 -20.54
C VAL A 234 -9.60 15.74 -19.97
N ARG A 235 -10.13 16.75 -19.25
CA ARG A 235 -11.48 16.67 -18.67
C ARG A 235 -12.55 16.52 -19.75
N ASP A 236 -12.44 17.27 -20.85
CA ASP A 236 -13.39 17.20 -21.96
C ASP A 236 -13.39 15.82 -22.62
N ALA A 237 -12.20 15.25 -22.88
CA ALA A 237 -12.06 13.93 -23.48
C ALA A 237 -12.68 12.82 -22.60
N VAL A 238 -12.43 12.86 -21.28
CA VAL A 238 -12.99 11.87 -20.35
C VAL A 238 -14.49 12.06 -20.17
N THR A 239 -14.98 13.30 -20.18
CA THR A 239 -16.43 13.60 -20.10
C THR A 239 -17.17 13.01 -21.29
N GLU A 240 -16.62 13.18 -22.50
CA GLU A 240 -17.23 12.63 -23.71
C GLU A 240 -17.19 11.09 -23.72
N ALA A 241 -16.06 10.51 -23.29
CA ALA A 241 -15.94 9.06 -23.17
C ALA A 241 -16.94 8.47 -22.14
N ALA A 242 -17.11 9.11 -20.98
CA ALA A 242 -18.07 8.68 -19.95
C ALA A 242 -19.51 8.68 -20.48
N ARG A 243 -19.87 9.69 -21.29
CA ARG A 243 -21.18 9.73 -21.98
C ARG A 243 -21.32 8.60 -22.99
N ALA A 244 -20.28 8.32 -23.77
CA ALA A 244 -20.28 7.22 -24.73
C ALA A 244 -20.42 5.85 -24.05
N CYS A 245 -19.89 5.71 -22.83
CA CYS A 245 -20.02 4.52 -21.96
C CYS A 245 -21.38 4.42 -21.23
N ARG A 246 -22.29 5.39 -21.40
CA ARG A 246 -23.60 5.47 -20.73
C ARG A 246 -23.54 5.61 -19.20
N PHE A 247 -22.49 6.22 -18.67
CA PHE A 247 -22.41 6.49 -17.24
C PHE A 247 -23.49 7.49 -16.83
N ASP A 248 -24.03 7.33 -15.62
CA ASP A 248 -24.81 8.41 -15.02
C ASP A 248 -23.93 9.63 -14.74
N THR A 249 -24.58 10.76 -14.44
CA THR A 249 -23.88 12.03 -14.23
C THR A 249 -22.85 11.95 -13.11
N THR A 250 -23.20 11.35 -11.96
CA THR A 250 -22.31 11.26 -10.80
C THR A 250 -21.11 10.38 -11.10
N ARG A 251 -21.33 9.21 -11.71
CA ARG A 251 -20.26 8.28 -12.06
C ARG A 251 -19.32 8.85 -13.11
N GLY A 252 -19.86 9.58 -14.08
CA GLY A 252 -19.08 10.32 -15.08
C GLY A 252 -18.22 11.41 -14.44
N GLU A 253 -18.78 12.22 -13.54
CA GLU A 253 -18.06 13.27 -12.80
C GLU A 253 -16.95 12.69 -11.92
N ASP A 254 -17.22 11.60 -11.21
CA ASP A 254 -16.22 10.88 -10.39
C ASP A 254 -15.02 10.44 -11.23
N MET A 255 -15.27 9.85 -12.41
CA MET A 255 -14.20 9.40 -13.31
C MET A 255 -13.42 10.59 -13.88
N VAL A 256 -14.09 11.66 -14.29
CA VAL A 256 -13.44 12.90 -14.77
C VAL A 256 -12.54 13.48 -13.69
N GLN A 257 -13.00 13.54 -12.45
CA GLN A 257 -12.23 14.05 -11.32
C GLN A 257 -11.03 13.14 -11.04
N ALA A 258 -11.21 11.82 -10.98
CA ALA A 258 -10.14 10.87 -10.74
C ALA A 258 -9.03 10.98 -11.80
N VAL A 259 -9.40 11.02 -13.08
CA VAL A 259 -8.43 11.16 -14.19
C VAL A 259 -7.76 12.54 -14.14
N ASN A 260 -8.49 13.61 -13.82
CA ASN A 260 -7.91 14.95 -13.72
C ASN A 260 -6.85 15.05 -12.61
N GLU A 261 -7.07 14.42 -11.44
CA GLU A 261 -6.08 14.37 -10.37
C GLU A 261 -4.81 13.65 -10.81
N ILE A 262 -4.95 12.50 -11.47
CA ILE A 262 -3.80 11.75 -12.00
C ILE A 262 -3.09 12.52 -13.11
N ALA A 263 -3.85 13.12 -14.03
CA ALA A 263 -3.32 13.90 -15.12
C ALA A 263 -2.53 15.12 -14.64
N THR A 264 -3.03 15.79 -13.59
CA THR A 264 -2.36 16.91 -12.93
C THR A 264 -1.05 16.44 -12.27
N ASN A 265 -1.08 15.34 -11.52
CA ASN A 265 0.12 14.78 -10.89
C ASN A 265 1.21 14.44 -11.92
N ALA A 266 0.82 13.87 -13.07
CA ALA A 266 1.74 13.51 -14.14
C ALA A 266 2.52 14.73 -14.67
N VAL A 267 1.85 15.87 -14.88
CA VAL A 267 2.50 17.08 -15.42
C VAL A 267 3.14 17.99 -14.38
N GLU A 268 2.69 17.94 -13.12
CA GLU A 268 3.27 18.72 -12.02
C GLU A 268 4.45 18.02 -11.34
N HIS A 269 4.48 16.68 -11.32
CA HIS A 269 5.45 15.90 -10.57
C HIS A 269 6.24 14.90 -11.42
N GLY A 270 5.73 14.53 -12.60
CA GLY A 270 6.39 13.60 -13.53
C GLY A 270 7.25 14.31 -14.56
N SER A 271 6.63 14.75 -15.66
CA SER A 271 7.29 15.48 -16.75
C SER A 271 6.43 16.63 -17.30
N PRO A 272 7.01 17.66 -17.95
CA PRO A 272 6.24 18.81 -18.45
C PRO A 272 5.14 18.46 -19.48
N GLN A 273 5.22 17.28 -20.08
CA GLN A 273 4.21 16.71 -20.97
C GLN A 273 3.83 15.32 -20.49
N ALA A 274 2.57 14.95 -20.71
CA ALA A 274 2.03 13.63 -20.45
C ALA A 274 1.04 13.24 -21.56
N GLU A 275 0.67 11.96 -21.60
CA GLU A 275 -0.29 11.43 -22.56
C GLU A 275 -1.44 10.74 -21.83
N LEU A 276 -2.65 11.01 -22.29
CA LEU A 276 -3.87 10.29 -21.95
C LEU A 276 -4.21 9.31 -23.09
N SER A 277 -4.49 8.06 -22.75
CA SER A 277 -5.12 7.08 -23.62
C SER A 277 -6.47 6.67 -23.03
N VAL A 278 -7.52 6.55 -23.85
CA VAL A 278 -8.88 6.20 -23.41
C VAL A 278 -9.40 5.00 -24.19
N TRP A 279 -10.01 4.04 -23.49
CA TRP A 279 -10.79 2.95 -24.05
C TRP A 279 -12.21 3.02 -23.50
N ALA A 280 -13.19 3.17 -24.39
CA ALA A 280 -14.59 3.31 -24.06
C ALA A 280 -15.37 2.09 -24.56
N ARG A 281 -16.06 1.42 -23.63
CA ARG A 281 -16.98 0.31 -23.89
C ARG A 281 -18.30 0.55 -23.14
N ASP A 282 -19.37 -0.07 -23.60
CA ASP A 282 -20.68 0.07 -22.95
C ASP A 282 -20.58 -0.36 -21.48
N GLY A 283 -20.86 0.56 -20.55
CA GLY A 283 -20.74 0.32 -19.11
C GLY A 283 -19.32 0.24 -18.54
N GLU A 284 -18.26 0.47 -19.32
CA GLU A 284 -16.87 0.41 -18.84
C GLU A 284 -15.98 1.47 -19.49
N LEU A 285 -15.26 2.23 -18.66
CA LEU A 285 -14.33 3.28 -19.10
C LEU A 285 -12.95 3.07 -18.49
N VAL A 286 -11.95 2.89 -19.34
CA VAL A 286 -10.54 2.82 -18.94
C VAL A 286 -9.79 4.04 -19.44
N CYS A 287 -9.04 4.68 -18.55
CA CYS A 287 -8.12 5.75 -18.88
C CYS A 287 -6.71 5.38 -18.42
N LYS A 288 -5.72 5.57 -19.28
CA LYS A 288 -4.31 5.47 -18.92
C LYS A 288 -3.67 6.84 -19.04
N VAL A 289 -3.01 7.29 -17.98
CA VAL A 289 -2.14 8.46 -18.00
C VAL A 289 -0.70 7.96 -17.94
N GLN A 290 0.16 8.50 -18.82
CA GLN A 290 1.59 8.20 -18.82
C GLN A 290 2.42 9.47 -18.93
N ASP A 291 3.54 9.50 -18.22
CA ASP A 291 4.53 10.57 -18.24
C ASP A 291 5.95 9.97 -18.24
N SER A 292 6.95 10.75 -18.65
CA SER A 292 8.33 10.26 -18.76
C SER A 292 9.13 10.39 -17.45
N GLY A 293 8.46 10.74 -16.35
CA GLY A 293 9.04 10.86 -15.02
C GLY A 293 9.26 9.50 -14.36
N VAL A 294 10.11 9.49 -13.32
CA VAL A 294 10.45 8.28 -12.57
C VAL A 294 9.84 8.33 -11.18
N ILE A 295 8.83 7.49 -10.95
CA ILE A 295 8.25 7.33 -9.62
C ILE A 295 9.09 6.37 -8.76
N ALA A 296 9.54 6.83 -7.59
CA ALA A 296 10.35 6.01 -6.70
C ALA A 296 9.58 4.79 -6.17
N LEU A 297 8.31 4.95 -5.80
CA LEU A 297 7.45 3.88 -5.29
C LEU A 297 6.07 3.94 -5.97
N PRO A 298 5.75 3.01 -6.89
CA PRO A 298 4.48 2.97 -7.62
C PRO A 298 3.30 2.46 -6.77
N LEU A 299 3.19 2.93 -5.53
CA LEU A 299 2.14 2.58 -4.57
C LEU A 299 1.51 3.85 -3.95
N ILE A 300 1.46 4.93 -4.74
CA ILE A 300 0.98 6.25 -4.32
C ILE A 300 -0.53 6.27 -4.06
N GLY A 301 -0.95 7.13 -3.13
CA GLY A 301 -2.36 7.32 -2.79
C GLY A 301 -3.01 6.20 -1.98
N LEU A 302 -2.27 5.16 -1.57
CA LEU A 302 -2.82 4.05 -0.78
C LEU A 302 -3.09 4.42 0.68
N ALA A 303 -2.24 5.26 1.28
CA ALA A 303 -2.44 5.78 2.63
C ALA A 303 -3.27 7.08 2.58
N PRO A 304 -4.19 7.29 3.54
CA PRO A 304 -4.91 8.55 3.64
C PRO A 304 -3.92 9.71 3.92
N PRO A 305 -4.09 10.85 3.24
CA PRO A 305 -3.25 12.01 3.49
C PRO A 305 -3.46 12.52 4.92
N HIS A 306 -2.41 13.06 5.53
CA HIS A 306 -2.53 13.63 6.88
C HIS A 306 -3.45 14.87 6.84
N PRO A 307 -4.34 15.09 7.83
CA PRO A 307 -5.30 16.21 7.81
C PRO A 307 -4.66 17.59 7.63
N SER A 308 -3.42 17.78 8.10
CA SER A 308 -2.67 19.03 7.95
C SER A 308 -1.94 19.20 6.61
N GLN A 309 -1.95 18.19 5.73
CA GLN A 309 -1.35 18.33 4.39
C GLN A 309 -2.28 19.15 3.49
N ALA A 310 -1.79 20.31 3.06
CA ALA A 310 -2.50 21.23 2.16
C ALA A 310 -2.53 20.75 0.70
N ARG A 311 -1.65 19.82 0.31
CA ARG A 311 -1.50 19.26 -1.06
C ARG A 311 -1.20 17.75 -0.99
N GLY A 312 -1.27 17.05 -2.12
CA GLY A 312 -0.94 15.62 -2.20
C GLY A 312 -2.08 14.66 -1.86
N ARG A 313 -3.33 15.14 -1.95
CA ARG A 313 -4.54 14.31 -1.73
C ARG A 313 -5.06 13.67 -3.01
N GLY A 314 -4.66 14.19 -4.17
CA GLY A 314 -5.25 13.86 -5.47
C GLY A 314 -5.28 12.37 -5.79
N THR A 315 -4.14 11.69 -5.68
CA THR A 315 -4.09 10.23 -5.94
C THR A 315 -4.94 9.43 -4.97
N TRP A 316 -4.98 9.82 -3.69
CA TRP A 316 -5.83 9.14 -2.70
C TRP A 316 -7.31 9.33 -3.04
N ILE A 317 -7.71 10.55 -3.41
CA ILE A 317 -9.07 10.86 -3.87
C ILE A 317 -9.41 10.06 -5.12
N ALA A 318 -8.54 10.04 -6.13
CA ALA A 318 -8.74 9.28 -7.36
C ALA A 318 -9.04 7.81 -7.07
N ARG A 319 -8.27 7.17 -6.16
CA ARG A 319 -8.56 5.79 -5.72
C ARG A 319 -9.94 5.62 -5.11
N GLN A 320 -10.53 6.66 -4.50
CA GLN A 320 -11.89 6.62 -3.93
C GLN A 320 -12.99 6.77 -4.98
N LEU A 321 -12.68 7.39 -6.12
CA LEU A 321 -13.67 7.76 -7.13
C LEU A 321 -13.77 6.73 -8.28
N CYS A 322 -12.70 5.97 -8.56
CA CYS A 322 -12.73 4.90 -9.57
C CYS A 322 -12.79 3.50 -8.95
N ASP A 323 -13.20 2.50 -9.74
CA ASP A 323 -13.25 1.10 -9.28
C ASP A 323 -11.87 0.49 -9.14
N SER A 324 -10.94 0.85 -10.04
CA SER A 324 -9.57 0.38 -9.99
C SER A 324 -8.58 1.46 -10.40
N LEU A 325 -7.45 1.54 -9.69
CA LEU A 325 -6.34 2.42 -10.00
C LEU A 325 -5.04 1.66 -9.80
N HIS A 326 -4.34 1.42 -10.90
CA HIS A 326 -3.10 0.67 -10.92
C HIS A 326 -1.95 1.56 -11.39
N VAL A 327 -0.87 1.61 -10.60
CA VAL A 327 0.33 2.39 -10.90
C VAL A 327 1.49 1.43 -11.12
N TRP A 328 2.25 1.63 -12.20
CA TRP A 328 3.44 0.83 -12.48
C TRP A 328 4.53 1.68 -13.15
N ARG A 329 5.75 1.14 -13.16
CA ARG A 329 6.88 1.70 -13.90
C ARG A 329 7.09 0.91 -15.18
N ALA A 330 7.40 1.60 -16.27
CA ALA A 330 7.85 1.01 -17.51
C ALA A 330 9.10 1.75 -18.02
N PRO A 331 9.83 1.21 -19.02
CA PRO A 331 11.05 1.85 -19.53
C PRO A 331 10.86 3.27 -20.05
N ASP A 332 9.64 3.60 -20.49
CA ASP A 332 9.23 4.91 -21.01
C ASP A 332 8.68 5.86 -19.93
N GLY A 333 8.56 5.41 -18.68
CA GLY A 333 8.26 6.28 -17.54
C GLY A 333 7.24 5.71 -16.56
N THR A 334 6.41 6.60 -16.02
CA THR A 334 5.39 6.27 -15.01
C THR A 334 4.03 6.16 -15.68
N HIS A 335 3.31 5.09 -15.36
CA HIS A 335 1.99 4.82 -15.92
C HIS A 335 0.97 4.63 -14.81
N VAL A 336 -0.22 5.18 -15.03
CA VAL A 336 -1.37 5.03 -14.15
C VAL A 336 -2.58 4.66 -14.99
N ARG A 337 -3.23 3.55 -14.65
CA ARG A 337 -4.47 3.10 -15.30
C ARG A 337 -5.62 3.17 -14.31
N LEU A 338 -6.68 3.87 -14.71
CA LEU A 338 -7.94 3.99 -14.00
C LEU A 338 -9.02 3.23 -14.77
N LEU A 339 -9.90 2.59 -14.03
CA LEU A 339 -11.06 1.88 -14.57
C LEU A 339 -12.27 2.23 -13.71
N SER A 340 -13.37 2.52 -14.38
CA SER A 340 -14.69 2.68 -13.79
C SER A 340 -15.71 1.90 -14.61
N ARG A 341 -16.75 1.43 -13.93
CA ARG A 341 -17.93 0.77 -14.49
C ARG A 341 -19.19 1.56 -14.13
N ALA A 342 -20.19 1.47 -15.00
CA ALA A 342 -21.51 2.11 -14.84
C ALA A 342 -22.35 1.43 -13.76
#